data_AF-A0A354EPQ2-F1
#
_entry.id   AF-A0A354EPQ2-F1
#
_cell.length_a   1.000
_cell.length_b   1.000
_cell.length_c   1.000
_cell.angle_alpha   90.00
_cell.angle_beta   90.00
_cell.angle_gamma   90.00
#
_symmetry.space_group_name_H-M   'P 1'
#
loop_
_entity.id
_entity.type
_entity.pdbx_description
1 polymer ?
#
loop_
_entity_poly.entity_id
_entity_poly.type
_entity_poly.pdbx_seq_one_letter_code
_entity_poly.pdbx_strand_id
1 'polypeptide(L)'
;MIDDEGRAERWIRFGAVVETHRVSAHNQFVGFAPGAVFAYVRWACGPRGAVGARLDILQAVERGAARVAIPGVTPGAVSLLRLNGWSRVRHALAVIDAVAETGVALEAVAPDHWRHVHNRMTAGLLPQAYGAARHRALKLRLALGGDGRS
;
A
#
# COMPACT_ATOMS: atom_id res chain seq x y z
N MET A 1 23.73 5.35 16.78
CA MET A 1 23.77 6.82 16.70
C MET A 1 23.69 7.14 15.21
N ILE A 2 22.63 7.65 14.59
CA ILE A 2 21.42 8.39 15.00
C ILE A 2 20.31 7.96 14.01
N ASP A 3 19.09 7.69 14.49
CA ASP A 3 17.86 7.70 13.65
C ASP A 3 16.59 7.71 14.51
N ASP A 4 16.45 8.72 15.36
CA ASP A 4 15.14 9.20 15.79
C ASP A 4 14.91 10.55 15.10
N GLU A 5 14.09 10.56 14.03
CA GLU A 5 13.26 11.71 13.58
C GLU A 5 12.70 11.46 12.17
N GLY A 6 11.75 10.54 12.11
CA GLY A 6 10.95 10.31 10.91
C GLY A 6 9.97 9.19 11.15
N ARG A 7 8.83 9.48 11.79
CA ARG A 7 7.74 8.52 12.01
C ARG A 7 7.27 7.98 10.66
N ALA A 8 7.85 6.85 10.26
CA ALA A 8 7.53 6.15 9.04
C ALA A 8 6.59 4.99 9.39
N GLU A 9 5.29 5.20 9.29
CA GLU A 9 4.28 4.17 9.50
C GLU A 9 4.23 3.24 8.29
N ARG A 10 4.12 1.93 8.54
CA ARG A 10 4.14 0.89 7.51
C ARG A 10 3.10 -0.17 7.87
N TRP A 11 2.26 -0.55 6.92
CA TRP A 11 1.30 -1.63 7.11
C TRP A 11 1.06 -2.41 5.83
N ILE A 12 0.53 -3.63 5.98
CA ILE A 12 0.07 -4.46 4.87
C ILE A 12 -1.39 -4.13 4.59
N ARG A 13 -1.72 -3.80 3.33
CA ARG A 13 -3.11 -3.54 2.91
C ARG A 13 -3.86 -4.83 2.62
N PHE A 14 -3.19 -5.80 1.98
CA PHE A 14 -3.68 -7.16 1.74
C PHE A 14 -2.49 -8.10 1.48
N GLY A 15 -2.75 -9.41 1.58
CA GLY A 15 -1.80 -10.48 1.33
C GLY A 15 -1.83 -11.53 2.44
N ALA A 16 -1.71 -12.80 2.06
CA ALA A 16 -1.70 -13.92 3.01
C ALA A 16 -0.34 -14.03 3.70
N VAL A 17 -0.23 -13.48 4.91
CA VAL A 17 0.98 -13.58 5.74
C VAL A 17 1.13 -15.02 6.22
N VAL A 18 2.27 -15.65 5.90
CA VAL A 18 2.59 -17.03 6.32
C VAL A 18 3.60 -17.08 7.47
N GLU A 19 4.32 -15.98 7.69
CA GLU A 19 5.32 -15.87 8.74
C GLU A 19 5.33 -14.45 9.31
N THR A 20 5.51 -14.30 10.61
CA THR A 20 5.72 -12.98 11.24
C THR A 20 6.92 -13.06 12.16
N HIS A 21 7.91 -12.21 11.92
CA HIS A 21 9.12 -12.10 12.73
C HIS A 21 9.17 -10.73 13.39
N ARG A 22 8.88 -10.69 14.70
CA ARG A 22 8.88 -9.44 15.48
C ARG A 22 10.31 -9.08 15.89
N VAL A 23 10.79 -7.91 15.45
CA VAL A 23 12.15 -7.44 15.68
C VAL A 23 12.22 -6.48 16.88
N SER A 24 11.16 -5.72 17.10
CA SER A 24 11.01 -4.86 18.27
C SER A 24 9.53 -4.68 18.63
N ALA A 25 9.25 -3.91 19.68
CA ALA A 25 7.88 -3.57 20.09
C ALA A 25 7.07 -2.92 18.94
N HIS A 26 7.74 -2.16 18.06
CA HIS A 26 7.14 -1.37 16.99
C HIS A 26 7.52 -1.80 15.57
N ASN A 27 8.40 -2.79 15.42
CA ASN A 27 8.89 -3.22 14.11
C ASN A 27 8.79 -4.74 13.96
N GLN A 28 8.10 -5.20 12.92
CA GLN A 28 7.96 -6.60 12.58
C GLN A 28 8.17 -6.81 11.08
N PHE A 29 8.80 -7.92 10.71
CA PHE A 29 8.81 -8.43 9.35
C PHE A 29 7.68 -9.43 9.18
N VAL A 30 7.09 -9.45 7.99
CA VAL A 30 6.11 -10.43 7.58
C VAL A 30 6.62 -11.16 6.34
N GLY A 31 6.46 -12.47 6.33
CA GLY A 31 6.78 -13.35 5.22
C GLY A 31 5.53 -13.74 4.44
N PHE A 32 5.68 -13.88 3.12
CA PHE A 32 4.64 -14.32 2.20
C PHE A 32 5.14 -15.55 1.44
N ALA A 33 4.23 -16.48 1.14
CA ALA A 33 4.57 -17.64 0.32
C ALA A 33 5.06 -17.19 -1.09
N PRO A 34 5.98 -17.92 -1.72
CA PRO A 34 6.35 -17.64 -3.10
C PRO A 34 5.14 -17.59 -4.03
N GLY A 35 5.14 -16.63 -4.96
CA GLY A 35 4.02 -16.37 -5.86
C GLY A 35 2.89 -15.52 -5.25
N ALA A 36 2.85 -15.35 -3.93
CA ALA A 36 1.80 -14.58 -3.26
C ALA A 36 1.88 -13.10 -3.62
N VAL A 37 0.71 -12.52 -3.96
CA VAL A 37 0.57 -11.08 -4.22
C VAL A 37 0.16 -10.38 -2.92
N PHE A 38 0.86 -9.31 -2.59
CA PHE A 38 0.59 -8.51 -1.39
C PHE A 38 0.79 -7.03 -1.67
N ALA A 39 0.10 -6.19 -0.90
CA ALA A 39 0.25 -4.75 -0.95
C ALA A 39 0.76 -4.21 0.38
N TYR A 40 1.78 -3.37 0.31
CA TYR A 40 2.33 -2.69 1.48
C TYR A 40 2.31 -1.17 1.25
N VAL A 41 1.95 -0.45 2.31
CA VAL A 41 1.83 0.99 2.31
C VAL A 41 2.85 1.56 3.28
N ARG A 42 3.49 2.65 2.88
CA ARG A 42 4.30 3.50 3.75
C ARG A 42 3.79 4.92 3.80
N TRP A 43 3.84 5.45 5.00
CA TRP A 43 3.67 6.86 5.29
C TRP A 43 4.90 7.37 6.00
N ALA A 44 5.52 8.45 5.51
CA ALA A 44 6.57 9.14 6.24
C ALA A 44 6.24 10.63 6.32
N CYS A 45 6.35 11.23 7.50
CA CYS A 45 6.37 12.67 7.65
C CYS A 45 7.83 13.13 7.62
N GLY A 46 8.23 13.84 6.55
CA GLY A 46 9.57 14.41 6.47
C GLY A 46 9.73 15.63 7.40
N PRO A 47 10.97 15.98 7.76
CA PRO A 47 11.26 17.07 8.72
C PRO A 47 10.78 18.46 8.24
N ARG A 48 10.45 18.62 6.96
CA ARG A 48 9.91 19.86 6.36
C ARG A 48 8.40 19.80 6.10
N GLY A 49 7.67 18.89 6.74
CA GLY A 49 6.23 18.69 6.52
C GLY A 49 5.86 18.00 5.20
N ALA A 50 6.87 17.52 4.45
CA ALA A 50 6.65 16.73 3.24
C ALA A 50 6.14 15.34 3.63
N VAL A 51 4.85 15.10 3.40
CA VAL A 51 4.21 13.82 3.59
C VAL A 51 4.53 12.90 2.41
N GLY A 52 5.37 11.89 2.64
CA GLY A 52 5.67 10.83 1.68
C GLY A 52 4.71 9.66 1.84
N ALA A 53 3.67 9.60 1.01
CA ALA A 53 2.85 8.40 0.87
C ALA A 53 3.40 7.52 -0.25
N ARG A 54 3.51 6.22 0.00
CA ARG A 54 3.93 5.22 -0.98
C ARG A 54 3.11 3.96 -0.85
N LEU A 55 2.76 3.39 -1.99
CA LEU A 55 2.10 2.08 -2.08
C LEU A 55 2.88 1.22 -3.07
N ASP A 56 3.20 0.01 -2.64
CA ASP A 56 3.82 -1.01 -3.47
C ASP A 56 2.91 -2.26 -3.45
N ILE A 57 2.55 -2.78 -4.64
CA ILE A 57 1.97 -4.11 -4.81
C ILE A 57 3.06 -4.99 -5.40
N LEU A 58 3.33 -6.09 -4.72
CA LEU A 58 4.47 -6.94 -4.94
C LEU A 58 4.01 -8.39 -5.07
N GLN A 59 4.74 -9.16 -5.86
CA GLN A 59 4.64 -10.62 -5.86
C GLN A 59 5.88 -11.20 -5.20
N ALA A 60 5.69 -11.98 -4.13
CA ALA A 60 6.74 -12.72 -3.48
C ALA A 60 7.35 -13.72 -4.48
N VAL A 61 8.67 -13.90 -4.44
CA VAL A 61 9.37 -14.85 -5.31
C VAL A 61 10.14 -15.85 -4.48
N GLU A 62 10.35 -17.03 -5.06
CA GLU A 62 11.27 -18.01 -4.49
C GLU A 62 12.70 -17.44 -4.42
N ARG A 63 13.46 -17.95 -3.46
CA ARG A 63 14.89 -17.67 -3.32
C ARG A 63 15.63 -18.16 -4.57
N GLY A 64 15.94 -17.26 -5.52
CA GLY A 64 16.73 -17.61 -6.71
C GLY A 64 16.32 -16.92 -8.03
N ALA A 65 15.11 -16.36 -8.11
CA ALA A 65 14.63 -15.69 -9.33
C ALA A 65 15.35 -14.35 -9.62
N ALA A 66 15.33 -13.89 -10.88
CA ALA A 66 15.91 -12.60 -11.32
C ALA A 66 15.31 -11.42 -10.53
N ARG A 67 16.16 -10.54 -10.01
CA ARG A 67 15.82 -9.63 -8.90
C ARG A 67 15.82 -8.15 -9.32
N VAL A 68 14.87 -7.39 -8.76
CA VAL A 68 15.05 -5.95 -8.50
C VAL A 68 15.09 -5.77 -6.99
N ALA A 69 16.15 -5.18 -6.45
CA ALA A 69 16.25 -4.91 -5.02
C ALA A 69 15.22 -3.85 -4.61
N ILE A 70 14.32 -4.20 -3.69
CA ILE A 70 13.32 -3.29 -3.13
C ILE A 70 13.69 -3.02 -1.66
N PRO A 71 13.95 -1.77 -1.25
CA PRO A 71 14.24 -1.45 0.14
C PRO A 71 13.12 -1.91 1.08
N GLY A 72 13.43 -2.88 1.97
CA GLY A 72 12.50 -3.46 2.95
C GLY A 72 11.91 -4.83 2.60
N VAL A 73 12.32 -5.46 1.49
CA VAL A 73 11.82 -6.78 1.05
C VAL A 73 12.97 -7.74 0.75
N THR A 74 13.05 -8.87 1.45
CA THR A 74 14.03 -9.96 1.24
C THR A 74 13.29 -11.29 1.08
N PRO A 75 13.72 -12.23 0.20
CA PRO A 75 14.94 -12.28 -0.63
C PRO A 75 14.86 -11.45 -1.93
N GLY A 76 13.71 -10.83 -2.18
CA GLY A 76 13.36 -10.06 -3.38
C GLY A 76 11.85 -10.17 -3.63
N ALA A 77 11.29 -9.35 -4.50
CA ALA A 77 9.91 -9.47 -4.98
C ALA A 77 9.80 -8.85 -6.38
N VAL A 78 8.86 -9.33 -7.19
CA VAL A 78 8.53 -8.66 -8.45
C VAL A 78 7.63 -7.47 -8.14
N SER A 79 8.04 -6.28 -8.56
CA SER A 79 7.18 -5.09 -8.45
C SER A 79 6.09 -5.14 -9.50
N LEU A 80 4.83 -5.19 -9.07
CA LEU A 80 3.66 -5.14 -9.96
C LEU A 80 3.15 -3.71 -10.10
N LEU A 81 3.16 -2.97 -8.99
CA LEU A 81 2.77 -1.56 -8.94
C LEU A 81 3.61 -0.84 -7.89
N ARG A 82 4.12 0.34 -8.24
CA ARG A 82 4.84 1.22 -7.32
C ARG A 82 4.40 2.64 -7.55
N LEU A 83 3.78 3.25 -6.53
CA LEU A 83 3.29 4.61 -6.60
C LEU A 83 3.81 5.42 -5.42
N ASN A 84 4.25 6.64 -5.74
CA ASN A 84 4.61 7.65 -4.76
C ASN A 84 3.64 8.84 -4.88
N GLY A 85 3.39 9.52 -3.77
CA GLY A 85 2.53 10.68 -3.71
C GLY A 85 1.08 10.34 -3.38
N TRP A 86 0.48 11.18 -2.56
CA TRP A 86 -0.84 10.92 -1.95
C TRP A 86 -1.96 10.74 -2.97
N SER A 87 -1.98 11.52 -4.06
CA SER A 87 -3.02 11.43 -5.10
C SER A 87 -3.04 10.07 -5.77
N ARG A 88 -1.87 9.57 -6.19
CA ARG A 88 -1.72 8.27 -6.84
C ARG A 88 -2.00 7.12 -5.86
N VAL A 89 -1.48 7.21 -4.64
CA VAL A 89 -1.73 6.21 -3.59
C VAL A 89 -3.22 6.10 -3.29
N ARG A 90 -3.95 7.22 -3.14
CA ARG A 90 -5.39 7.19 -2.88
C ARG A 90 -6.17 6.56 -4.02
N HIS A 91 -5.83 6.89 -5.27
CA HIS A 91 -6.49 6.28 -6.42
C HIS A 91 -6.24 4.78 -6.47
N ALA A 92 -5.02 4.33 -6.19
CA ALA A 92 -4.72 2.90 -6.13
C ALA A 92 -5.46 2.20 -4.99
N LEU A 93 -5.61 2.84 -3.83
CA LEU A 93 -6.43 2.31 -2.74
C LEU A 93 -7.90 2.18 -3.17
N ALA A 94 -8.45 3.16 -3.89
CA ALA A 94 -9.81 3.06 -4.42
C ALA A 94 -9.97 1.93 -5.45
N VAL A 95 -8.96 1.68 -6.29
CA VAL A 95 -8.95 0.52 -7.20
C VAL A 95 -8.91 -0.79 -6.41
N ILE A 96 -8.09 -0.88 -5.36
CA ILE A 96 -8.04 -2.05 -4.47
C ILE A 96 -9.41 -2.29 -3.82
N ASP A 97 -10.03 -1.24 -3.29
CA ASP A 97 -11.35 -1.33 -2.65
C ASP A 97 -12.42 -1.79 -3.66
N ALA A 98 -12.42 -1.22 -4.87
CA ALA A 98 -13.34 -1.62 -5.94
C ALA A 98 -13.17 -3.09 -6.36
N VAL A 99 -11.93 -3.62 -6.39
CA VAL A 99 -11.70 -5.05 -6.64
C VAL A 99 -12.21 -5.89 -5.47
N ALA A 100 -11.99 -5.46 -4.23
CA ALA A 100 -12.49 -6.18 -3.05
C ALA A 100 -14.03 -6.27 -3.03
N GLU A 101 -14.72 -5.22 -3.48
CA GLU A 101 -16.18 -5.18 -3.60
C GLU A 101 -16.74 -6.19 -4.62
N THR A 102 -15.93 -6.67 -5.57
CA THR A 102 -16.35 -7.73 -6.51
C THR A 102 -16.41 -9.12 -5.87
N GLY A 103 -15.94 -9.28 -4.62
CA GLY A 103 -15.84 -10.56 -3.93
C GLY A 103 -14.60 -11.38 -4.34
N VAL A 104 -13.75 -10.87 -5.22
CA VAL A 104 -12.48 -11.50 -5.57
C VAL A 104 -11.44 -11.22 -4.47
N ALA A 105 -10.80 -12.27 -3.97
CA ALA A 105 -9.69 -12.13 -3.04
C ALA A 105 -8.53 -11.36 -3.72
N LEU A 106 -8.06 -10.30 -3.08
CA LEU A 106 -7.06 -9.38 -3.67
C LEU A 106 -5.73 -10.07 -3.97
N GLU A 107 -5.36 -11.05 -3.15
CA GLU A 107 -4.19 -11.92 -3.33
C GLU A 107 -4.33 -12.90 -4.51
N ALA A 108 -5.55 -13.19 -4.96
CA ALA A 108 -5.84 -14.07 -6.10
C ALA A 108 -5.96 -13.30 -7.42
N VAL A 109 -5.95 -11.96 -7.38
CA VAL A 109 -5.98 -11.12 -8.58
C VAL A 109 -4.71 -11.35 -9.40
N ALA A 110 -4.88 -11.59 -10.70
CA ALA A 110 -3.77 -11.84 -11.62
C ALA A 110 -2.72 -10.72 -11.54
N PRO A 111 -1.42 -11.03 -11.42
CA PRO A 111 -0.35 -10.03 -11.35
C PRO A 111 -0.37 -9.01 -12.50
N ASP A 112 -0.78 -9.43 -13.69
CA ASP A 112 -0.88 -8.57 -14.88
C ASP A 112 -1.95 -7.49 -14.76
N HIS A 113 -3.03 -7.74 -13.99
CA HIS A 113 -4.02 -6.71 -13.68
C HIS A 113 -3.37 -5.53 -12.95
N TRP A 114 -2.56 -5.81 -11.92
CA TRP A 114 -1.87 -4.77 -11.16
C TRP A 114 -0.84 -4.01 -12.01
N ARG A 115 -0.14 -4.69 -12.93
CA ARG A 115 0.74 -4.04 -13.91
C ARG A 115 -0.05 -3.13 -14.86
N HIS A 116 -1.22 -3.58 -15.31
CA HIS A 116 -2.10 -2.78 -16.16
C HIS A 116 -2.60 -1.52 -15.43
N VAL A 117 -3.02 -1.65 -14.16
CA VAL A 117 -3.39 -0.51 -13.31
C VAL A 117 -2.23 0.46 -13.17
N HIS A 118 -1.01 -0.04 -12.89
CA HIS A 118 0.19 0.81 -12.81
C HIS A 118 0.41 1.60 -14.11
N ASN A 119 0.39 0.92 -15.26
CA ASN A 119 0.58 1.54 -16.57
C ASN A 119 -0.48 2.60 -16.88
N ARG A 120 -1.76 2.35 -16.52
CA ARG A 120 -2.84 3.33 -16.69
C ARG A 120 -2.64 4.57 -15.82
N MET A 121 -2.14 4.39 -14.60
CA MET A 121 -1.91 5.49 -13.66
C MET A 121 -0.65 6.30 -13.97
N THR A 122 0.38 5.68 -14.55
CA THR A 122 1.60 6.38 -15.00
C THR A 122 1.41 7.12 -16.31
N ALA A 123 0.52 6.65 -17.18
CA ALA A 123 0.15 7.30 -18.44
C ALA A 123 -0.65 8.63 -18.29
N GLY A 124 -0.84 9.13 -17.06
CA GLY A 124 -1.29 10.51 -16.82
C GLY A 124 -2.80 10.76 -16.88
N LEU A 125 -3.63 9.72 -16.84
CA LEU A 125 -5.10 9.83 -16.80
C LEU A 125 -5.63 10.20 -15.38
N LEU A 126 -5.21 11.32 -14.80
CA LEU A 126 -5.74 11.80 -13.51
C LEU A 126 -6.28 13.24 -13.61
N PRO A 127 -7.60 13.47 -13.48
CA PRO A 127 -8.12 14.79 -13.16
C PRO A 127 -7.96 15.10 -11.66
N GLN A 128 -7.39 16.26 -11.40
CA GLN A 128 -7.34 17.12 -10.21
C GLN A 128 -7.35 16.54 -8.77
N ALA A 129 -6.43 17.06 -7.95
CA ALA A 129 -6.16 16.65 -6.58
C ALA A 129 -7.32 16.89 -5.59
N TYR A 130 -7.83 15.79 -5.03
CA TYR A 130 -8.67 15.76 -3.83
C TYR A 130 -7.82 16.18 -2.61
N GLY A 131 -7.93 17.45 -2.19
CA GLY A 131 -7.16 18.03 -1.09
C GLY A 131 -7.56 17.49 0.29
N ALA A 132 -6.62 17.53 1.25
CA ALA A 132 -6.79 17.03 2.63
C ALA A 132 -8.00 17.62 3.38
N ALA A 133 -8.48 18.80 2.98
CA ALA A 133 -9.70 19.42 3.52
C ALA A 133 -10.96 18.58 3.26
N ARG A 134 -11.06 17.89 2.12
CA ARG A 134 -12.23 17.08 1.73
C ARG A 134 -12.23 15.70 2.41
N HIS A 135 -11.07 15.22 2.86
CA HIS A 135 -10.95 13.99 3.65
C HIS A 135 -11.42 14.17 5.10
N ARG A 136 -11.20 15.36 5.71
CA ARG A 136 -11.79 15.68 7.02
C ARG A 136 -13.32 15.72 6.93
N ALA A 137 -13.87 16.30 5.86
CA ALA A 137 -15.32 16.33 5.63
C ALA A 137 -15.95 14.94 5.40
N LEU A 138 -15.23 14.00 4.76
CA LEU A 138 -15.71 12.62 4.56
C LEU A 138 -15.65 11.79 5.85
N LYS A 139 -14.57 11.91 6.65
CA LYS A 139 -14.51 11.29 7.98
C LYS A 139 -15.59 11.85 8.90
N LEU A 140 -15.89 13.16 8.83
CA LEU A 140 -17.00 13.77 9.56
C LEU A 140 -18.36 13.26 9.07
N ARG A 141 -18.58 13.08 7.75
CA ARG A 141 -19.85 12.53 7.21
C ARG A 141 -20.07 11.06 7.55
N LEU A 142 -19.02 10.25 7.59
CA LEU A 142 -19.08 8.84 7.98
C LEU A 142 -19.21 8.66 9.50
N ALA A 143 -18.61 9.55 10.31
CA ALA A 143 -18.72 9.54 11.76
C ALA A 143 -20.07 10.10 12.28
N LEU A 144 -20.71 11.01 11.54
CA LEU A 144 -22.00 11.61 11.90
C LEU A 144 -23.22 10.83 11.34
N GLY A 145 -23.00 9.70 10.66
CA GLY A 145 -24.07 8.79 10.21
C GLY A 145 -24.35 7.62 11.16
N GLY A 146 -23.65 7.56 12.30
CA GLY A 146 -23.74 6.50 13.30
C GLY A 146 -24.39 6.93 14.60
N ASP A 147 -25.22 7.98 14.60
CA ASP A 147 -25.99 8.36 15.77
C ASP A 147 -27.43 8.71 15.37
N GLY A 148 -28.35 7.81 15.68
CA GLY A 148 -29.77 7.99 15.39
C GLY A 148 -30.55 6.71 15.16
N ARG A 149 -30.75 5.90 16.21
CA ARG A 149 -32.10 5.61 16.76
C ARG A 149 -32.08 4.40 17.69
N SER A 150 -32.53 4.70 18.91
CA SER A 150 -33.45 3.93 19.77
C SER A 150 -32.95 2.64 20.39
#